data_AF-A0A9D1JT48-F1
#
_entry.id   AF-A0A9D1JT48-F1
#
_cell.length_a   1.000
_cell.length_b   1.000
_cell.length_c   1.000
_cell.angle_alpha   90.00
_cell.angle_beta   90.00
_cell.angle_gamma   90.00
#
_symmetry.space_group_name_H-M   'P 1'
#
loop_
_entity.id
_entity.type
_entity.pdbx_description
1 polymer ?
#
loop_
_entity_poly.entity_id
_entity_poly.type
_entity_poly.pdbx_seq_one_letter_code
_entity_poly.pdbx_strand_id
1 'polypeptide(L)' 'MYEFIRLQYRMGRLNPEQVKAFAPQWLTTEQAETIINNGESR' A
#
# COMPACT_ATOMS: atom_id res chain seq x y z
N MET A 1 1.32 -5.02 9.72
CA MET A 1 0.72 -3.86 9.02
C MET A 1 0.93 -3.92 7.52
N TYR A 2 2.18 -4.08 7.04
CA TYR A 2 2.50 -4.20 5.60
C TYR A 2 1.59 -5.15 4.80
N GLU A 3 1.59 -6.45 5.11
CA GLU A 3 0.81 -7.44 4.35
C GLU A 3 -0.70 -7.19 4.42
N PHE A 4 -1.20 -6.65 5.54
CA PHE A 4 -2.61 -6.29 5.69
C PHE A 4 -2.99 -5.18 4.70
N ILE A 5 -2.22 -4.09 4.68
CA ILE A 5 -2.47 -2.95 3.77
C ILE A 5 -2.31 -3.38 2.32
N ARG A 6 -1.28 -4.20 2.01
CA ARG A 6 -1.06 -4.77 0.68
C ARG A 6 -2.27 -5.60 0.20
N LEU A 7 -2.85 -6.43 1.08
CA LEU A 7 -4.02 -7.23 0.75
C LEU A 7 -5.25 -6.35 0.48
N GLN A 8 -5.50 -5.33 1.31
CA GLN A 8 -6.62 -4.39 1.10
C GLN A 8 -6.45 -3.61 -0.22
N TYR A 9 -5.22 -3.19 -0.55
CA TYR A 9 -4.90 -2.53 -1.83
C TYR A 9 -5.18 -3.45 -3.02
N ARG A 10 -4.71 -4.71 -2.98
CA ARG A 10 -4.99 -5.72 -4.01
C ARG A 10 -6.48 -6.06 -4.17
N MET A 11 -7.27 -5.92 -3.10
CA MET A 11 -8.72 -6.09 -3.14
C MET A 11 -9.46 -4.84 -3.67
N GLY A 12 -8.74 -3.78 -4.06
CA GLY A 12 -9.33 -2.52 -4.52
C GLY A 12 -10.01 -1.72 -3.41
N ARG A 13 -9.76 -2.05 -2.14
CA ARG A 13 -10.34 -1.37 -0.98
C ARG A 13 -9.54 -0.14 -0.55
N LEU A 14 -8.31 -0.03 -1.05
CA LEU A 14 -7.45 1.12 -0.85
C LEU A 14 -6.98 1.64 -2.20
N ASN A 15 -6.84 2.96 -2.30
CA ASN A 15 -6.18 3.62 -3.43
C ASN A 15 -4.71 3.99 -3.09
N PRO A 16 -3.90 4.42 -4.07
CA PRO A 16 -2.49 4.75 -3.84
C PRO A 16 -2.27 5.84 -2.79
N GLU A 17 -3.15 6.84 -2.73
CA GLU A 17 -3.05 7.96 -1.78
C GLU A 17 -3.28 7.49 -0.34
N GLN A 18 -4.25 6.61 -0.12
CA GLN A 18 -4.53 5.98 1.16
C GLN A 18 -3.35 5.11 1.61
N VAL A 19 -2.72 4.37 0.70
CA VAL A 19 -1.52 3.59 1.02
C VAL A 19 -0.36 4.49 1.46
N LYS A 20 -0.15 5.63 0.79
CA LYS A 20 0.87 6.62 1.18
C LYS A 20 0.59 7.25 2.55
N ALA A 21 -0.67 7.50 2.90
CA ALA A 21 -1.06 8.08 4.18
C ALA A 21 -0.72 7.18 5.39
N PHE A 22 -0.50 5.88 5.18
CA PHE A 22 -0.05 4.97 6.24
C PHE A 22 1.46 5.05 6.53
N ALA A 23 2.23 5.76 5.72
CA ALA A 23 3.63 6.08 6.00
C ALA A 23 3.77 7.47 6.65
N PRO A 24 4.70 7.66 7.62
CA PRO A 24 5.66 6.68 8.14
C PRO A 24 5.13 5.85 9.32
N GLN A 25 3.87 6.03 9.73
CA GLN A 25 3.37 5.53 11.01
C GLN A 25 3.21 3.99 11.05
N TRP A 26 2.72 3.38 9.98
CA TRP A 26 2.44 1.94 9.89
C TRP A 26 3.22 1.24 8.79
N LEU A 27 3.76 2.01 7.85
CA LEU A 27 4.62 1.58 6.75
C LEU A 27 5.83 2.50 6.67
N THR A 28 6.93 1.99 6.11
CA THR A 28 7.96 2.88 5.56
C THR A 28 7.49 3.46 4.22
N THR A 29 8.08 4.58 3.79
CA THR A 29 7.83 5.14 2.44
C THR A 29 8.10 4.10 1.36
N GLU A 30 9.22 3.37 1.47
CA GLU A 30 9.60 2.30 0.53
C GLU A 30 8.57 1.16 0.50
N GLN A 31 8.01 0.79 1.65
CA GLN A 31 6.94 -0.18 1.73
C GLN A 31 5.65 0.30 1.06
N ALA A 32 5.26 1.57 1.27
CA ALA A 32 4.09 2.14 0.59
C ALA A 32 4.28 2.14 -0.93
N GLU A 33 5.45 2.55 -1.42
CA GLU A 33 5.80 2.53 -2.84
C GLU A 33 5.81 1.11 -3.41
N THR A 34 6.35 0.14 -2.67
CA THR A 34 6.36 -1.27 -3.07
C THR A 34 4.94 -1.84 -3.23
N ILE A 35 4.01 -1.44 -2.36
CA ILE A 35 2.59 -1.86 -2.45
C ILE A 35 1.95 -1.27 -3.70
N ILE A 36 2.17 0.02 -3.96
CA ILE A 36 1.59 0.74 -5.10
C ILE A 36 2.11 0.14 -6.41
N ASN A 37 3.44 0.04 -6.57
CA ASN A 37 4.08 -0.43 -7.80
C ASN A 37 3.77 -1.89 -8.12
N ASN A 38 3.62 -2.76 -7.11
CA ASN A 38 3.32 -4.19 -7.32
C ASN A 38 1.82 -4.52 -7.37
N GLY A 39 0.93 -3.56 -7.13
CA GLY A 39 -0.51 -3.74 -7.28
C GLY A 39 -1.05 -3.30 -8.64
N GLU A 40 -0.30 -2.48 -9.39
CA GLU A 40 -0.66 -2.02 -10.74
C GLU A 40 -0.25 -2.99 -11.86
N SER A 41 0.34 -4.15 -11.56
CA SER A 41 0.68 -5.17 -12.58
C SER A 41 -0.53 -5.99 -13.08
N ARG A 42 -1.71 -5.38 -13.23
CA ARG A 42 -2.89 -6.00 -13.84
C ARG A 42 -3.55 -5.08 -14.87
#